data_AF-A0A2D6U922-F1
#
_entry.id   AF-A0A2D6U922-F1
#
_cell.length_a   1.000
_cell.length_b   1.000
_cell.length_c   1.000
_cell.angle_alpha   90.00
_cell.angle_beta   90.00
_cell.angle_gamma   90.00
#
_symmetry.space_group_name_H-M   'P 1'
#
loop_
_entity.id
_entity.type
_entity.pdbx_description
1 polymer ?
#
loop_
_entity_poly.entity_id
_entity_poly.type
_entity_poly.pdbx_seq_one_letter_code
_entity_poly.pdbx_strand_id
1 'polypeptide(L)'
;MADHVVVTRDLMDGSRFRLAAPGVVIVRSVDAPEIAGARIVLVDLALGVDLSALVGDDRTVIAYGSHVDDEALQSAIAAGCADALPRSKVFRRAAELLAD
;
A
#
# COMPACT_ATOMS: atom_id res chain seq x y z
N MET A 1 -4.45 -15.38 8.18
CA MET A 1 -4.88 -14.30 7.28
C MET A 1 -4.11 -13.07 7.69
N ALA A 2 -3.49 -12.34 6.77
CA ALA A 2 -2.67 -11.18 7.11
C ALA A 2 -3.57 -9.94 7.19
N ASP A 3 -3.63 -9.26 8.33
CA ASP A 3 -4.42 -8.02 8.46
C ASP A 3 -3.83 -6.87 7.64
N HIS A 4 -2.50 -6.87 7.51
CA HIS A 4 -1.71 -5.81 6.92
C HIS A 4 -0.87 -6.36 5.76
N VAL A 5 -1.10 -5.85 4.56
CA VAL A 5 -0.34 -6.23 3.36
C VAL A 5 0.27 -5.00 2.70
N VAL A 6 1.52 -5.14 2.25
CA VAL A 6 2.18 -4.16 1.38
C VAL A 6 2.49 -4.83 0.05
N VAL A 7 2.01 -4.22 -1.03
CA VAL A 7 2.29 -4.65 -2.41
C VAL A 7 3.43 -3.81 -2.95
N THR A 8 4.63 -4.39 -3.03
CA THR A 8 5.80 -3.74 -3.65
C THR A 8 6.76 -4.77 -4.24
N ARG A 9 7.46 -4.37 -5.31
CA ARG A 9 8.58 -5.12 -5.89
C ARG A 9 9.94 -4.64 -5.36
N ASP A 10 9.97 -3.53 -4.64
CA ASP A 10 11.19 -2.96 -4.07
C ASP A 10 11.57 -3.64 -2.75
N LEU A 11 12.77 -4.23 -2.70
CA LEU A 11 13.25 -4.97 -1.54
C LEU A 11 13.61 -4.06 -0.35
N MET A 12 14.06 -2.82 -0.62
CA MET A 12 14.38 -1.84 0.41
C MET A 12 13.11 -1.33 1.07
N ASP A 13 12.07 -1.05 0.28
CA ASP A 13 10.74 -0.72 0.79
C ASP A 13 10.19 -1.83 1.67
N GLY A 14 10.16 -3.06 1.16
CA GLY A 14 9.66 -4.21 1.90
C GLY A 14 10.40 -4.40 3.24
N SER A 15 11.71 -4.14 3.26
CA SER A 15 12.51 -4.20 4.50
C SER A 15 12.13 -3.09 5.49
N ARG A 16 11.88 -1.87 5.01
CA ARG A 16 11.44 -0.75 5.86
C ARG A 16 10.07 -1.00 6.48
N PHE A 17 9.11 -1.51 5.71
CA PHE A 17 7.78 -1.81 6.23
C PHE A 17 7.81 -2.91 7.29
N ARG A 18 8.59 -3.99 7.08
CA ARG A 18 8.77 -5.03 8.09
C ARG A 18 9.40 -4.52 9.38
N LEU A 19 10.29 -3.54 9.29
CA LEU A 19 10.89 -2.91 10.47
C LEU A 19 9.87 -2.02 11.21
N ALA A 20 9.02 -1.30 10.47
CA ALA A 20 8.02 -0.40 11.04
C ALA A 20 6.83 -1.13 11.66
N ALA A 21 6.42 -2.27 11.09
CA ALA A 21 5.26 -3.04 11.51
C ALA A 21 5.58 -4.55 11.53
N PRO A 22 6.00 -5.11 12.67
CA PRO A 22 6.21 -6.54 12.81
C PRO A 22 4.91 -7.31 12.52
N GLY A 23 4.92 -8.19 11.51
CA GLY A 23 3.75 -8.96 11.09
C GLY A 23 3.12 -8.51 9.77
N VAL A 24 3.56 -7.37 9.21
CA VAL A 24 3.16 -6.98 7.85
C VAL A 24 3.63 -8.01 6.82
N VAL A 25 2.74 -8.39 5.91
CA VAL A 25 3.08 -9.28 4.81
C VAL A 25 3.43 -8.45 3.58
N ILE A 26 4.60 -8.71 3.00
CA ILE A 26 5.05 -8.05 1.77
C ILE A 26 4.81 -9.00 0.61
N VAL A 27 3.96 -8.58 -0.34
CA VAL A 27 3.66 -9.30 -1.57
C VAL A 27 4.13 -8.50 -2.78
N ARG A 28 4.28 -9.16 -3.93
CA ARG A 28 4.82 -8.54 -5.16
C ARG A 28 3.76 -8.30 -6.24
N SER A 29 2.54 -8.79 -6.04
CA SER A 29 1.41 -8.62 -6.96
C SER A 29 0.12 -8.34 -6.18
N VAL A 30 -0.80 -7.64 -6.84
CA VAL A 30 -2.17 -7.40 -6.37
C VAL A 30 -3.03 -8.67 -6.39
N ASP A 31 -2.60 -9.71 -7.10
CA ASP A 31 -3.27 -11.01 -7.16
C ASP A 31 -2.85 -11.96 -6.03
N ALA A 32 -2.00 -11.50 -5.12
CA ALA A 32 -1.49 -12.33 -4.04
C ALA A 32 -2.64 -12.73 -3.09
N PRO A 33 -2.77 -14.02 -2.73
CA PRO A 33 -3.90 -14.50 -1.92
C PRO A 33 -3.98 -13.86 -0.54
N GLU A 34 -2.86 -13.35 -0.01
CA GLU A 34 -2.80 -12.66 1.27
C GLU A 34 -3.60 -11.35 1.28
N ILE A 35 -3.82 -10.72 0.12
CA ILE A 35 -4.61 -9.49 0.00
C ILE A 35 -6.07 -9.75 0.32
N ALA A 36 -6.61 -10.91 -0.06
CA ALA A 36 -8.04 -11.21 0.06
C ALA A 36 -8.59 -11.03 1.49
N GLY A 37 -7.74 -11.24 2.49
CA GLY A 37 -8.11 -11.07 3.89
C GLY A 37 -7.44 -9.91 4.62
N ALA A 38 -6.80 -9.00 3.89
CA ALA A 38 -6.17 -7.82 4.46
C ALA A 38 -7.19 -6.70 4.63
N ARG A 39 -7.18 -6.09 5.82
CA ARG A 39 -7.97 -4.90 6.16
C ARG A 39 -7.27 -3.63 5.69
N ILE A 40 -5.94 -3.62 5.74
CA ILE A 40 -5.13 -2.50 5.25
C ILE A 40 -4.18 -3.01 4.17
N VAL A 41 -4.20 -2.34 3.01
CA VAL A 41 -3.31 -2.63 1.90
C VAL A 41 -2.58 -1.36 1.47
N LEU A 42 -1.26 -1.36 1.61
CA LEU A 42 -0.40 -0.34 1.00
C LEU A 42 0.04 -0.81 -0.37
N VAL A 43 -0.05 0.03 -1.39
CA VAL A 43 0.29 -0.33 -2.77
C VAL A 43 1.25 0.68 -3.38
N ASP A 44 2.36 0.17 -3.93
CA ASP A 44 3.35 0.98 -4.64
C ASP A 44 2.83 1.34 -6.03
N LEU A 45 2.63 2.64 -6.31
CA LEU A 45 2.19 3.14 -7.60
C LEU A 45 3.17 2.83 -8.73
N ALA A 46 4.45 2.61 -8.42
CA ALA A 46 5.43 2.17 -9.40
C ALA A 46 5.11 0.80 -10.02
N LEU A 47 4.14 0.07 -9.45
CA LEU A 47 3.68 -1.20 -10.02
C LEU A 47 2.78 -1.03 -11.24
N GLY A 48 2.15 0.13 -11.43
CA GLY A 48 1.23 0.39 -12.54
C GLY A 48 -0.01 -0.52 -12.53
N VAL A 49 -0.53 -0.83 -11.35
CA VAL A 49 -1.68 -1.73 -11.17
C VAL A 49 -2.99 -0.97 -11.19
N ASP A 50 -4.07 -1.65 -11.57
CA ASP A 50 -5.42 -1.11 -11.48
C ASP A 50 -5.89 -1.10 -10.02
N LEU A 51 -5.96 0.10 -9.43
CA LEU A 51 -6.35 0.30 -8.04
C LEU A 51 -7.84 0.09 -7.81
N SER A 52 -8.67 0.27 -8.85
CA SER A 52 -10.13 0.15 -8.75
C SER A 52 -10.57 -1.28 -8.41
N ALA A 53 -9.78 -2.27 -8.83
CA ALA A 53 -9.99 -3.68 -8.48
C ALA A 53 -9.57 -4.02 -7.04
N LEU A 54 -8.77 -3.16 -6.40
CA LEU A 54 -8.23 -3.39 -5.06
C LEU A 54 -9.11 -2.81 -3.95
N VAL A 55 -9.76 -1.68 -4.25
CA VAL A 55 -10.68 -0.99 -3.34
C VAL A 55 -11.98 -1.76 -3.22
N GLY A 56 -12.45 -1.93 -1.98
CA GLY A 56 -13.67 -2.63 -1.64
C GLY A 56 -14.14 -2.22 -0.25
N ASP A 57 -15.42 -2.47 0.06
CA ASP A 57 -16.11 -1.84 1.19
C ASP A 57 -15.44 -2.07 2.56
N ASP A 58 -14.79 -3.22 2.76
CA ASP A 58 -14.17 -3.60 4.04
C ASP A 58 -12.64 -3.44 4.08
N ARG A 59 -12.03 -2.80 3.06
CA ARG A 59 -10.57 -2.65 2.95
C ARG A 59 -10.15 -1.19 2.79
N THR A 60 -9.19 -0.79 3.63
CA THR A 60 -8.48 0.48 3.50
C THR A 60 -7.28 0.30 2.57
N VAL A 61 -7.38 0.87 1.37
CA VAL A 61 -6.26 0.89 0.41
C VAL A 61 -5.55 2.24 0.46
N ILE A 62 -4.24 2.22 0.70
CA ILE A 62 -3.39 3.42 0.72
C ILE A 62 -2.35 3.28 -0.38
N ALA A 63 -2.41 4.16 -1.38
CA ALA A 63 -1.41 4.20 -2.42
C ALA A 63 -0.18 4.99 -1.95
N TYR A 64 1.00 4.62 -2.44
CA TYR A 64 2.18 5.44 -2.26
C TYR A 64 3.07 5.44 -3.50
N GLY A 65 3.74 6.55 -3.75
CA GLY A 65 4.51 6.72 -4.98
C GLY A 65 5.53 7.84 -4.90
N SER A 66 6.11 8.18 -6.05
CA SER A 66 7.07 9.28 -6.14
C SER A 66 6.41 10.62 -5.81
N HIS A 67 7.13 11.50 -5.11
CA HIS A 67 6.63 12.85 -4.76
C HIS A 67 6.62 13.82 -5.94
N VAL A 68 7.25 13.45 -7.07
CA VAL A 68 7.20 14.23 -8.32
C VAL A 68 6.04 13.81 -9.21
N ASP A 69 5.29 12.79 -8.80
CA ASP A 69 4.19 12.20 -9.56
C ASP A 69 2.86 12.47 -8.86
N ASP A 70 2.55 13.76 -8.73
CA ASP A 70 1.31 14.22 -8.11
C ASP A 70 0.08 13.72 -8.89
N GLU A 71 0.19 13.55 -10.20
CA GLU A 71 -0.87 13.01 -11.05
C GLU A 71 -1.19 11.56 -10.69
N ALA A 72 -0.19 10.70 -10.47
CA ALA A 72 -0.43 9.33 -10.02
C ALA A 72 -1.05 9.28 -8.62
N LEU A 73 -0.64 10.17 -7.71
CA LEU A 73 -1.24 10.27 -6.38
C LEU A 73 -2.71 10.70 -6.45
N GLN A 74 -3.04 11.71 -7.26
CA GLN A 74 -4.44 12.13 -7.45
C GLN A 74 -5.27 11.05 -8.14
N SER A 75 -4.70 10.36 -9.13
CA SER A 75 -5.37 9.24 -9.82
C SER A 75 -5.70 8.11 -8.86
N ALA A 76 -4.84 7.83 -7.88
CA ALA A 76 -5.11 6.83 -6.85
C ALA A 76 -6.30 7.19 -5.95
N ILE A 77 -6.42 8.46 -5.54
CA ILE A 77 -7.59 8.96 -4.81
C ILE A 77 -8.84 8.83 -5.67
N ALA A 78 -8.78 9.24 -6.94
CA ALA A 78 -9.90 9.13 -7.86
C ALA A 78 -10.34 7.68 -8.12
N ALA A 79 -9.40 6.73 -8.04
CA ALA A 79 -9.68 5.29 -8.11
C ALA A 79 -10.31 4.72 -6.82
N GLY A 80 -10.45 5.51 -5.76
CA GLY A 80 -11.10 5.12 -4.51
C GLY A 80 -10.16 4.76 -3.36
N CYS A 81 -8.84 4.99 -3.49
CA CYS A 81 -7.93 4.79 -2.36
C CYS A 81 -8.28 5.76 -1.22
N ALA A 82 -8.15 5.27 0.02
CA ALA A 82 -8.42 6.05 1.22
C ALA A 82 -7.41 7.20 1.42
N ASP A 83 -6.16 6.97 1.00
CA ASP A 83 -5.10 7.99 0.99
C ASP A 83 -4.07 7.67 -0.12
N ALA A 84 -3.31 8.68 -0.53
CA ALA A 84 -2.25 8.58 -1.51
C ALA A 84 -1.06 9.44 -1.04
N LEU A 85 0.04 8.78 -0.67
CA LEU A 85 1.16 9.42 0.02
C LEU A 85 2.46 9.38 -0.78
N PRO A 86 3.26 10.47 -0.75
CA PRO A 86 4.65 10.39 -1.20
C PRO A 86 5.45 9.33 -0.43
N ARG A 87 6.38 8.65 -1.11
CA ARG A 87 7.21 7.55 -0.57
C ARG A 87 7.94 7.93 0.73
N SER A 88 8.43 9.17 0.84
CA SER A 88 9.06 9.66 2.07
C SER A 88 8.10 9.79 3.25
N LYS A 89 6.84 10.18 2.98
CA LYS A 89 5.79 10.35 4.00
C LYS A 89 5.21 9.01 4.43
N VAL A 90 4.99 8.07 3.50
CA VAL A 90 4.46 6.75 3.84
C VAL A 90 5.41 5.99 4.77
N PHE A 91 6.73 6.04 4.56
CA PHE A 91 7.67 5.37 5.48
C PHE A 91 7.70 5.98 6.87
N ARG A 92 7.56 7.31 6.97
CA ARG A 92 7.50 7.99 8.28
C ARG A 92 6.25 7.61 9.06
N ARG A 93 5.14 7.38 8.35
CA ARG A 93 3.86 6.99 8.93
C ARG A 93 3.62 5.49 8.93
N ALA A 94 4.56 4.67 8.45
CA ALA A 94 4.34 3.24 8.23
C ALA A 94 3.86 2.52 9.50
N ALA A 95 4.45 2.84 10.66
CA ALA A 95 4.04 2.25 11.93
C ALA A 95 2.63 2.71 12.37
N GLU A 96 2.23 3.94 12.05
CA GLU A 96 0.88 4.47 12.34
C GLU A 96 -0.16 3.88 11.40
N LEU A 97 0.13 3.82 10.10
CA LEU A 97 -0.76 3.32 9.06
C LEU A 97 -0.99 1.80 9.14
N LEU A 98 -0.09 1.08 9.80
CA LEU A 98 -0.11 -0.37 9.99
C LEU A 98 -0.28 -0.74 11.47
N ALA A 99 -0.63 0.23 12.32
CA ALA A 99 -1.09 -0.02 13.68
C ALA A 99 -2.60 -0.23 13.61
N ASP A 100 -3.04 -1.38 14.10
CA ASP A 100 -4.44 -1.79 14.23
C ASP A 100 -5.24 -0.81 15.12
#